data_AF-A0A0W8DSV1-F1
#
_entry.id   AF-A0A0W8DSV1-F1
#
_cell.length_a   1.000
_cell.length_b   1.000
_cell.length_c   1.000
_cell.angle_alpha   90.00
_cell.angle_beta   90.00
_cell.angle_gamma   90.00
#
_symmetry.space_group_name_H-M   'P 1'
#
loop_
_entity.id
_entity.type
_entity.pdbx_description
1 polymer ?
#
loop_
_entity_poly.entity_id
_entity_poly.type
_entity_poly.pdbx_seq_one_letter_code
_entity_poly.pdbx_strand_id
1 'polypeptide(L)'
;MGGKTILLYDLNERENALELAFQARYGNIVSYQWFGNGYIIAGFSSGYVVIISTHLNEIGQEQYCAKFHEHSLREIVYNEANGTVATCGDNCIKVVRMSDWKEIAVEYLDSEPPASSATSGTPPTSSSMLADLSGPSSSGSGSMQAPSLTFEDLQWTPDGRILSVSSHNGCLHNFMILSSALRSSLFDLDSPFAAVLKPLRPGRCSLQWALWSSLCCL
;
A
#
# COMPACT_ATOMS: atom_id res chain seq x y z
N MET A 1 -4.47 -18.91 19.22
CA MET A 1 -5.04 -18.79 17.86
C MET A 1 -4.06 -18.01 17.00
N GLY A 2 -3.19 -18.68 16.24
CA GLY A 2 -2.04 -18.06 15.55
C GLY A 2 -2.37 -17.21 14.32
N GLY A 3 -3.55 -16.58 14.26
CA GLY A 3 -4.00 -15.76 13.12
C GLY A 3 -4.22 -16.55 11.84
N LYS A 4 -4.54 -17.85 11.91
CA LYS A 4 -4.62 -18.74 10.72
C LYS A 4 -6.03 -19.17 10.35
N THR A 5 -7.00 -18.97 11.25
CA THR A 5 -8.37 -19.44 11.09
C THR A 5 -9.33 -18.34 11.54
N ILE A 6 -10.51 -18.30 10.92
CA ILE A 6 -11.63 -17.42 11.32
C ILE A 6 -12.68 -18.30 11.98
N LEU A 7 -13.14 -17.92 13.17
CA LEU A 7 -14.21 -18.61 13.90
C LEU A 7 -15.49 -17.78 13.81
N LEU A 8 -16.55 -18.37 13.25
CA LEU A 8 -17.87 -17.78 13.17
C LEU A 8 -18.74 -18.40 14.25
N TYR A 9 -19.23 -17.56 15.15
CA TYR A 9 -20.15 -17.96 16.21
C TYR A 9 -21.56 -17.49 15.87
N ASP A 10 -22.52 -18.42 15.89
CA ASP A 10 -23.90 -18.01 16.02
C ASP A 10 -24.13 -17.54 17.46
N LEU A 11 -24.70 -16.34 17.62
CA LEU A 11 -25.01 -15.78 18.93
C LEU A 11 -26.07 -16.61 19.68
N ASN A 12 -26.89 -17.37 18.95
CA ASN A 12 -27.90 -18.27 19.49
C ASN A 12 -27.33 -19.63 19.89
N GLU A 13 -26.28 -20.10 19.20
CA GLU A 13 -25.63 -21.41 19.40
C GLU A 13 -24.12 -21.26 19.66
N ARG A 14 -23.76 -20.58 20.76
CA ARG A 14 -22.37 -20.21 21.07
C ARG A 14 -21.39 -21.38 21.21
N GLU A 15 -21.88 -22.60 21.41
CA GLU A 15 -21.05 -23.81 21.54
C GLU A 15 -20.60 -24.37 20.18
N ASN A 16 -21.32 -24.05 19.10
CA ASN A 16 -21.05 -24.55 17.76
C ASN A 16 -20.42 -23.45 16.90
N ALA A 17 -19.12 -23.20 17.12
CA ALA A 17 -18.36 -22.32 16.25
C ALA A 17 -18.05 -23.01 14.93
N LEU A 18 -18.36 -22.33 13.84
CA LEU A 18 -17.89 -22.75 12.53
C LEU A 18 -16.45 -22.24 12.34
N GLU A 19 -15.53 -23.17 12.12
CA GLU A 19 -14.12 -22.85 11.83
C GLU A 19 -13.87 -22.82 10.32
N LEU A 20 -13.42 -21.66 9.84
CA LEU A 20 -12.93 -21.46 8.49
C LEU A 20 -11.40 -21.50 8.51
N ALA A 21 -10.87 -22.65 8.13
CA ALA A 21 -9.43 -22.88 8.03
C ALA A 21 -8.92 -22.54 6.63
N PHE A 22 -7.79 -21.86 6.57
CA PHE A 22 -7.15 -21.46 5.32
C PHE A 22 -5.89 -22.28 5.06
N GLN A 23 -5.44 -22.30 3.81
CA GLN A 23 -4.20 -22.98 3.47
C GLN A 23 -3.00 -22.31 4.15
N ALA A 24 -2.14 -23.10 4.78
CA ALA A 24 -0.97 -22.61 5.51
C ALA A 24 0.00 -21.80 4.63
N ARG A 25 -0.03 -22.01 3.31
CA ARG A 25 0.79 -21.30 2.31
C ARG A 25 0.51 -19.80 2.25
N TYR A 26 -0.66 -19.36 2.71
CA TYR A 26 -1.04 -17.94 2.71
C TYR A 26 -0.35 -17.16 3.84
N GLY A 27 0.10 -17.85 4.89
CA GLY A 27 0.63 -17.23 6.10
C GLY A 27 -0.47 -16.87 7.10
N ASN A 28 -0.21 -15.87 7.95
CA ASN A 28 -1.18 -15.37 8.92
C ASN A 28 -2.13 -14.36 8.28
N ILE A 29 -3.39 -14.32 8.72
CA ILE A 29 -4.38 -13.31 8.40
C ILE A 29 -3.91 -11.98 8.99
N VAL A 30 -3.80 -10.96 8.15
CA VAL A 30 -3.39 -9.62 8.55
C VAL A 30 -4.58 -8.67 8.72
N SER A 31 -5.59 -8.81 7.86
CA SER A 31 -6.83 -8.04 7.92
C SER A 31 -7.95 -8.83 7.24
N TYR A 32 -9.19 -8.58 7.64
CA TYR A 32 -10.38 -9.13 6.99
C TYR A 32 -11.52 -8.11 7.01
N GLN A 33 -12.42 -8.22 6.05
CA GLN A 33 -13.62 -7.39 6.00
C GLN A 33 -14.80 -8.17 5.42
N TRP A 34 -15.98 -7.90 5.96
CA TRP A 34 -17.22 -8.40 5.40
C TRP A 34 -17.61 -7.57 4.19
N PHE A 35 -18.17 -8.22 3.17
CA PHE A 35 -18.75 -7.53 2.03
C PHE A 35 -19.92 -8.32 1.45
N GLY A 36 -20.83 -7.60 0.79
CA GLY A 36 -22.06 -8.19 0.27
C GLY A 36 -22.85 -8.95 1.34
N ASN A 37 -23.59 -9.97 0.90
CA ASN A 37 -24.51 -10.71 1.76
C ASN A 37 -23.87 -12.00 2.32
N GLY A 38 -22.80 -11.88 3.10
CA GLY A 38 -22.15 -13.04 3.74
C GLY A 38 -20.90 -13.53 3.04
N TYR A 39 -20.12 -12.61 2.45
CA TYR A 39 -18.77 -12.90 1.99
C TYR A 39 -17.76 -12.22 2.91
N ILE A 40 -16.62 -12.87 3.10
CA ILE A 40 -15.48 -12.29 3.80
C ILE A 40 -14.33 -12.22 2.80
N ILE A 41 -13.72 -11.04 2.69
CA ILE A 41 -12.42 -10.88 2.07
C ILE A 41 -11.36 -10.88 3.17
N ALA A 42 -10.34 -11.72 3.01
CA ALA A 42 -9.24 -11.85 3.96
C ALA A 42 -7.90 -11.63 3.24
N GLY A 43 -7.05 -10.80 3.84
CA GLY A 43 -5.68 -10.56 3.42
C GLY A 43 -4.72 -11.36 4.29
N PHE A 44 -3.70 -11.96 3.68
CA PHE A 44 -2.72 -12.77 4.34
C PHE A 44 -1.29 -12.28 4.14
N SER A 45 -0.49 -12.41 5.19
CA SER A 45 0.90 -11.94 5.27
C SER A 45 1.80 -12.37 4.12
N SER A 46 1.60 -13.51 3.46
CA SER A 46 2.39 -13.94 2.29
C SER A 46 1.92 -13.34 0.96
N GLY A 47 1.08 -12.30 0.98
CA GLY A 47 0.69 -11.55 -0.21
C GLY A 47 -0.65 -11.95 -0.83
N TYR A 48 -1.36 -12.88 -0.20
CA TYR A 48 -2.60 -13.45 -0.73
C TYR A 48 -3.83 -12.67 -0.26
N VAL A 49 -4.79 -12.56 -1.15
CA VAL A 49 -6.15 -12.11 -0.87
C VAL A 49 -7.09 -13.25 -1.26
N VAL A 50 -7.94 -13.63 -0.32
CA VAL A 50 -8.89 -14.74 -0.47
C VAL A 50 -10.29 -14.25 -0.15
N ILE A 51 -11.27 -14.68 -0.95
CA ILE A 51 -12.69 -14.52 -0.65
C ILE A 51 -13.28 -15.87 -0.29
N ILE A 52 -14.07 -15.86 0.78
CA ILE A 52 -14.83 -17.02 1.25
C ILE A 52 -16.30 -16.68 1.40
N SER A 53 -17.15 -17.64 1.03
CA SER A 53 -18.58 -17.61 1.30
C SER A 53 -18.86 -18.13 2.71
N THR A 54 -19.76 -17.46 3.43
CA THR A 54 -20.26 -17.93 4.73
C THR A 54 -21.63 -18.59 4.62
N HIS A 55 -22.14 -18.81 3.41
CA HIS A 55 -23.39 -19.53 3.21
C HIS A 55 -23.19 -21.02 3.48
N LEU A 56 -24.07 -21.63 4.28
CA LEU A 56 -24.01 -23.04 4.68
C LEU A 56 -23.83 -24.04 3.52
N ASN A 57 -24.33 -23.72 2.34
CA ASN A 57 -24.24 -24.58 1.17
C ASN A 57 -22.84 -24.58 0.51
N GLU A 58 -22.04 -23.54 0.73
CA GLU A 58 -20.73 -23.30 0.10
C GLU A 58 -19.68 -22.90 1.15
N ILE A 59 -19.91 -23.32 2.40
CA ILE A 59 -19.21 -22.76 3.53
C ILE A 59 -17.75 -23.22 3.55
N GLY A 60 -16.84 -22.25 3.63
CA GLY A 60 -15.40 -22.52 3.55
C GLY A 60 -14.89 -22.82 2.15
N GLN A 61 -15.72 -22.67 1.10
CA GLN A 61 -15.21 -22.64 -0.27
C GLN A 61 -14.55 -21.29 -0.55
N GLU A 62 -13.29 -21.34 -0.99
CA GLU A 62 -12.56 -20.18 -1.50
C GLU A 62 -13.12 -19.82 -2.88
N GLN A 63 -13.94 -18.78 -2.95
CA GLN A 63 -14.53 -18.32 -4.21
C GLN A 63 -13.50 -17.62 -5.09
N TYR A 64 -12.49 -17.00 -4.47
CA TYR A 64 -11.41 -16.34 -5.16
C TYR A 64 -10.13 -16.39 -4.33
N CYS A 65 -8.99 -16.55 -5.02
CA CYS A 65 -7.66 -16.46 -4.43
C CYS A 65 -6.70 -15.84 -5.44
N ALA A 66 -6.04 -14.75 -5.07
CA ALA A 66 -4.94 -14.19 -5.85
C ALA A 66 -3.82 -13.68 -4.94
N LYS A 67 -2.61 -13.63 -5.50
CA LYS A 67 -1.43 -13.06 -4.85
C LYS A 67 -1.17 -11.69 -5.46
N PHE A 68 -1.28 -10.63 -4.67
CA PHE A 68 -1.05 -9.25 -5.11
C PHE A 68 0.32 -8.72 -4.71
N HIS A 69 0.91 -9.27 -3.65
CA HIS A 69 2.23 -8.89 -3.13
C HIS A 69 3.12 -10.12 -3.11
N GLU A 70 4.39 -9.99 -3.49
CA GLU A 70 5.30 -11.13 -3.63
C GLU A 70 5.85 -11.60 -2.28
N HIS A 71 6.15 -10.67 -1.36
CA HIS A 71 6.83 -10.99 -0.10
C HIS A 71 5.96 -10.78 1.12
N SER A 72 5.27 -9.65 1.22
CA SER A 72 4.52 -9.26 2.40
C SER A 72 3.30 -8.42 2.06
N LEU A 73 2.14 -8.84 2.57
CA LEU A 73 0.95 -7.99 2.68
C LEU A 73 0.77 -7.60 4.14
N ARG A 74 0.50 -6.33 4.38
CA ARG A 74 0.27 -5.76 5.70
C ARG A 74 -1.19 -5.53 5.98
N GLU A 75 -1.92 -5.05 4.98
CA GLU A 75 -3.31 -4.68 5.19
C GLU A 75 -4.11 -4.71 3.91
N ILE A 76 -5.41 -4.91 4.08
CA ILE A 76 -6.42 -4.77 3.06
C ILE A 76 -7.56 -3.92 3.59
N VAL A 77 -8.16 -3.12 2.71
CA VAL A 77 -9.38 -2.39 3.05
C VAL A 77 -10.29 -2.33 1.83
N TYR A 78 -11.50 -2.87 1.99
CA TYR A 78 -12.52 -2.95 0.96
C TYR A 78 -13.41 -1.72 1.02
N ASN A 79 -13.90 -1.30 -0.14
CA ASN A 79 -14.88 -0.25 -0.26
C ASN A 79 -16.05 -0.68 -1.15
N GLU A 80 -17.23 -0.66 -0.55
CA GLU A 80 -18.48 -1.02 -1.20
C GLU A 80 -18.94 0.02 -2.23
N ALA A 81 -18.71 1.31 -1.99
CA ALA A 81 -19.23 2.37 -2.84
C ALA A 81 -18.63 2.34 -4.26
N ASN A 82 -17.38 1.90 -4.40
CA ASN A 82 -16.69 1.79 -5.67
C ASN A 82 -16.35 0.35 -6.08
N GLY A 83 -16.65 -0.64 -5.23
CA GLY A 83 -16.35 -2.05 -5.47
C GLY A 83 -14.86 -2.34 -5.64
N THR A 84 -14.01 -1.65 -4.87
CA THR A 84 -12.55 -1.81 -4.92
C THR A 84 -11.99 -2.27 -3.59
N VAL A 85 -10.82 -2.90 -3.63
CA VAL A 85 -10.01 -3.22 -2.47
C VAL A 85 -8.66 -2.56 -2.62
N ALA A 86 -8.24 -1.82 -1.59
CA ALA A 86 -6.86 -1.39 -1.45
C ALA A 86 -6.09 -2.46 -0.70
N THR A 87 -4.90 -2.78 -1.18
CA THR A 87 -3.99 -3.73 -0.56
C THR A 87 -2.63 -3.07 -0.41
N CYS A 88 -1.95 -3.35 0.69
CA CYS A 88 -0.73 -2.67 1.03
C CYS A 88 0.35 -3.64 1.48
N GLY A 89 1.53 -3.55 0.88
CA GLY A 89 2.59 -4.54 1.01
C GLY A 89 3.76 -4.24 0.09
N ASP A 90 4.92 -4.84 0.33
CA ASP A 90 6.10 -4.73 -0.55
C ASP A 90 6.47 -3.30 -0.98
N ASN A 91 6.39 -2.33 -0.06
CA ASN A 91 6.60 -0.89 -0.31
C ASN A 91 5.68 -0.28 -1.38
N CYS A 92 4.56 -0.94 -1.69
CA CYS A 92 3.57 -0.48 -2.63
C CYS A 92 2.13 -0.56 -2.08
N ILE A 93 1.28 0.29 -2.63
CA ILE A 93 -0.17 0.25 -2.46
C ILE A 93 -0.76 -0.13 -3.80
N LYS A 94 -1.64 -1.12 -3.80
CA LYS A 94 -2.37 -1.54 -5.00
C LYS A 94 -3.86 -1.38 -4.76
N VAL A 95 -4.54 -0.70 -5.67
CA VAL A 95 -6.00 -0.65 -5.69
C VAL A 95 -6.49 -1.60 -6.77
N VAL A 96 -7.35 -2.54 -6.39
CA VAL A 96 -7.85 -3.61 -7.25
C VAL A 96 -9.37 -3.50 -7.33
N ARG A 97 -9.91 -3.60 -8.54
CA ARG A 97 -11.37 -3.66 -8.74
C ARG A 97 -11.86 -5.09 -8.51
N MET A 98 -12.90 -5.26 -7.69
CA MET A 98 -13.40 -6.61 -7.36
C MET A 98 -14.17 -7.29 -8.49
N SER A 99 -14.72 -6.55 -9.46
CA SER A 99 -15.51 -7.14 -10.54
C SER A 99 -14.68 -7.96 -11.53
N ASP A 100 -13.42 -7.55 -11.76
CA ASP A 100 -12.51 -8.13 -12.75
C ASP A 100 -11.12 -8.47 -12.17
N TRP A 101 -10.90 -8.18 -10.88
CA TRP A 101 -9.63 -8.37 -10.17
C TRP A 101 -8.43 -7.69 -10.83
N LYS A 102 -8.69 -6.61 -11.57
CA LYS A 102 -7.66 -5.84 -12.23
C LYS A 102 -7.12 -4.76 -11.29
N GLU A 103 -5.79 -4.66 -11.23
CA GLU A 103 -5.11 -3.52 -10.60
C GLU A 103 -5.45 -2.25 -11.38
N ILE A 104 -6.09 -1.28 -10.71
CA ILE A 104 -6.47 0.02 -11.30
C ILE A 104 -5.50 1.14 -10.94
N ALA A 105 -4.72 0.97 -9.87
CA ALA A 105 -3.66 1.88 -9.47
C ALA A 105 -2.61 1.10 -8.67
N VAL A 106 -1.34 1.47 -8.86
CA VAL A 106 -0.21 0.99 -8.08
C VAL A 106 0.65 2.18 -7.73
N GLU A 107 0.92 2.38 -6.45
CA GLU A 107 1.77 3.46 -5.93
C GLU A 107 2.94 2.87 -5.17
N TYR A 108 4.16 3.31 -5.43
CA TYR A 108 5.37 2.91 -4.71
C TYR A 108 5.87 4.06 -3.83
N LEU A 109 6.25 3.78 -2.58
CA LEU A 109 6.76 4.82 -1.68
C LEU A 109 8.22 5.20 -1.93
N ASP A 110 8.97 4.38 -2.67
CA ASP A 110 10.39 4.60 -2.97
C ASP A 110 10.61 4.79 -4.47
N SER A 111 10.79 6.05 -4.88
CA SER A 111 11.63 6.34 -6.04
C SER A 111 12.54 7.52 -5.71
N GLU A 112 13.60 7.25 -4.95
CA GLU A 112 14.83 8.00 -5.21
C GLU A 112 15.28 7.57 -6.61
N PRO A 113 15.23 8.45 -7.64
CA PRO A 113 15.84 8.10 -8.91
C PRO A 113 17.31 7.78 -8.63
N PRO A 114 17.87 6.67 -9.14
CA PRO A 114 19.26 6.33 -8.89
C PRO A 114 20.08 7.55 -9.24
N ALA A 115 20.75 8.14 -8.24
CA ALA A 115 21.52 9.36 -8.38
C ALA A 115 22.33 9.26 -9.66
N SER A 116 21.83 9.91 -10.72
CA SER A 116 22.49 9.97 -12.01
C SER A 116 23.86 10.52 -11.70
N SER A 117 24.87 9.66 -11.90
CA SER A 117 26.26 9.91 -11.63
C SER A 117 26.62 11.32 -12.06
N ALA A 118 26.69 12.24 -11.11
CA ALA A 118 27.31 13.53 -11.30
C ALA A 118 28.81 13.27 -11.42
N THR A 119 29.23 12.85 -12.62
CA THR A 119 30.60 13.01 -13.08
C THR A 119 30.88 14.51 -13.15
N SER A 120 31.20 15.11 -12.00
CA SER A 120 31.91 16.38 -11.95
C SER A 120 33.35 16.10 -12.36
N GLY A 121 33.60 16.20 -13.66
CA GLY A 121 34.95 16.23 -14.21
C GLY A 121 35.75 17.34 -13.54
N THR A 122 36.72 16.96 -12.73
CA THR A 122 37.83 17.83 -12.30
C THR A 122 39.08 17.39 -13.08
N PRO A 123 39.82 18.31 -13.72
CA PRO A 123 41.09 17.96 -14.35
C PRO A 123 42.15 17.68 -13.28
N PRO A 124 43.11 16.76 -13.51
CA PRO A 124 44.14 16.44 -12.53
C PRO A 124 45.22 17.53 -12.52
N THR A 125 45.54 18.04 -11.34
CA THR A 125 46.84 18.68 -11.08
C THR A 125 47.45 18.09 -9.83
N SER A 126 48.76 17.96 -9.90
CA SER A 126 49.59 16.95 -9.26
C SER A 126 50.00 17.28 -7.81
N SER A 127 50.61 16.26 -7.18
CA SER A 127 51.47 16.28 -5.97
C SER A 127 50.73 16.22 -4.62
N SER A 128 51.14 15.47 -3.59
CA SER A 128 52.25 14.53 -3.33
C SER A 128 52.07 13.95 -1.91
N MET A 129 52.43 12.67 -1.71
CA MET A 129 52.90 11.91 -0.52
C MET A 129 52.53 12.40 0.92
N LEU A 130 52.10 11.56 1.87
CA LEU A 130 52.84 10.46 2.50
C LEU A 130 51.90 9.45 3.22
N ALA A 131 52.39 8.23 3.38
CA ALA A 131 51.79 7.12 4.12
C ALA A 131 52.02 7.22 5.64
N ASP A 132 51.11 6.65 6.44
CA ASP A 132 51.49 5.92 7.65
C ASP A 132 50.47 4.82 8.02
N LEU A 133 51.00 3.76 8.61
CA LEU A 133 50.42 2.46 8.89
C LEU A 133 49.84 2.36 10.32
N SER A 134 48.92 1.39 10.47
CA SER A 134 48.68 0.51 11.63
C SER A 134 47.59 0.82 12.67
N GLY A 135 46.69 -0.16 12.83
CA GLY A 135 45.79 -0.37 13.96
C GLY A 135 44.53 -1.19 13.60
N PRO A 136 44.32 -2.41 14.14
CA PRO A 136 43.13 -3.21 13.86
C PRO A 136 42.01 -2.82 14.82
N SER A 137 41.00 -2.09 14.34
CA SER A 137 39.77 -1.86 15.09
C SER A 137 38.70 -2.85 14.63
N SER A 138 38.35 -3.75 15.54
CA SER A 138 37.14 -4.55 15.51
C SER A 138 35.91 -3.67 15.32
N SER A 139 35.36 -3.62 14.11
CA SER A 139 34.05 -3.04 13.84
C SER A 139 33.08 -4.17 13.59
N GLY A 140 32.26 -4.47 14.61
CA GLY A 140 31.09 -5.33 14.46
C GLY A 140 30.26 -4.84 13.28
N SER A 141 29.99 -5.73 12.34
CA SER A 141 29.01 -5.54 11.28
C SER A 141 27.61 -5.57 11.90
N GLY A 142 27.27 -4.52 12.64
CA GLY A 142 25.88 -4.18 12.87
C GLY A 142 25.35 -3.70 11.53
N SER A 143 24.68 -4.59 10.79
CA SER A 143 23.83 -4.15 9.70
C SER A 143 22.83 -3.17 10.31
N MET A 144 23.04 -1.87 10.08
CA MET A 144 21.98 -0.90 10.21
C MET A 144 20.91 -1.33 9.21
N GLN A 145 19.98 -2.12 9.70
CA GLN A 145 18.78 -2.49 8.98
C GLN A 145 18.05 -1.17 8.80
N ALA A 146 18.11 -0.63 7.57
CA ALA A 146 17.35 0.56 7.21
C ALA A 146 15.91 0.33 7.69
N PRO A 147 15.28 1.31 8.36
CA PRO A 147 13.91 1.15 8.82
C PRO A 147 13.08 0.74 7.61
N SER A 148 12.57 -0.50 7.63
CA SER A 148 11.73 -1.00 6.56
C SER A 148 10.56 -0.05 6.45
N LEU A 149 10.35 0.58 5.29
CA LEU A 149 9.26 1.49 5.13
C LEU A 149 7.96 0.69 5.19
N THR A 150 7.32 0.64 6.36
CA THR A 150 6.10 -0.13 6.57
C THR A 150 4.91 0.80 6.61
N PHE A 151 3.87 0.41 5.89
CA PHE A 151 2.55 0.98 6.04
C PHE A 151 1.91 0.45 7.32
N GLU A 152 1.18 1.31 8.03
CA GLU A 152 0.56 0.94 9.30
C GLU A 152 -0.96 0.82 9.21
N ASP A 153 -1.61 1.70 8.46
CA ASP A 153 -3.08 1.75 8.38
C ASP A 153 -3.55 2.24 7.00
N LEU A 154 -4.61 1.62 6.47
CA LEU A 154 -5.29 1.94 5.23
C LEU A 154 -6.76 2.21 5.51
N GLN A 155 -7.24 3.38 5.08
CA GLN A 155 -8.63 3.74 5.27
C GLN A 155 -9.23 4.42 4.04
N TRP A 156 -10.38 3.89 3.58
CA TRP A 156 -11.21 4.55 2.58
C TRP A 156 -12.17 5.55 3.22
N THR A 157 -12.46 6.63 2.49
CA THR A 157 -13.70 7.36 2.72
C THR A 157 -14.91 6.51 2.33
N PRO A 158 -16.07 6.66 3.02
CA PRO A 158 -17.26 5.88 2.72
C PRO A 158 -17.76 6.01 1.27
N ASP A 159 -17.46 7.13 0.60
CA ASP A 159 -17.80 7.38 -0.80
C ASP A 159 -16.78 6.84 -1.81
N GLY A 160 -15.65 6.28 -1.33
CA GLY A 160 -14.59 5.69 -2.13
C GLY A 160 -13.81 6.63 -3.01
N ARG A 161 -13.79 7.91 -2.64
CA ARG A 161 -13.04 8.94 -3.37
C ARG A 161 -11.63 9.13 -2.84
N ILE A 162 -11.40 8.92 -1.54
CA ILE A 162 -10.10 9.16 -0.92
C ILE A 162 -9.66 7.89 -0.20
N LEU A 163 -8.44 7.45 -0.51
CA LEU A 163 -7.70 6.45 0.26
C LEU A 163 -6.63 7.16 1.08
N SER A 164 -6.73 7.02 2.39
CA SER A 164 -5.72 7.47 3.33
C SER A 164 -4.80 6.31 3.67
N VAL A 165 -3.49 6.55 3.63
CA VAL A 165 -2.48 5.55 3.98
C VAL A 165 -1.46 6.18 4.93
N SER A 166 -1.31 5.59 6.11
CA SER A 166 -0.29 6.01 7.07
C SER A 166 1.02 5.26 6.83
N SER A 167 2.12 5.99 6.92
CA SER A 167 3.48 5.46 6.85
C SER A 167 4.16 5.59 8.20
N HIS A 168 4.97 4.60 8.56
CA HIS A 168 5.83 4.59 9.76
C HIS A 168 6.73 5.85 9.91
N ASN A 169 7.00 6.62 8.84
CA ASN A 169 7.74 7.88 8.92
C ASN A 169 6.90 9.07 9.42
N GLY A 170 5.65 8.82 9.84
CA GLY A 170 4.72 9.84 10.33
C GLY A 170 4.00 10.62 9.22
N CYS A 171 4.15 10.23 7.95
CA CYS A 171 3.40 10.81 6.85
C CYS A 171 2.05 10.11 6.66
N LEU A 172 1.02 10.90 6.40
CA LEU A 172 -0.29 10.44 5.95
C LEU A 172 -0.46 10.79 4.47
N HIS A 173 -0.46 9.79 3.62
CA HIS A 173 -0.67 9.94 2.18
C HIS A 173 -2.17 9.86 1.89
N ASN A 174 -2.69 10.79 1.10
CA ASN A 174 -4.09 10.79 0.66
C ASN A 174 -4.13 10.67 -0.86
N PHE A 175 -4.72 9.59 -1.36
CA PHE A 175 -4.87 9.31 -2.77
C PHE A 175 -6.31 9.53 -3.19
N MET A 176 -6.52 10.39 -4.18
CA MET A 176 -7.85 10.64 -4.75
C MET A 176 -8.10 9.70 -5.93
N ILE A 177 -9.12 8.85 -5.83
CA ILE A 177 -9.65 8.10 -6.97
C ILE A 177 -10.69 8.97 -7.66
N LEU A 178 -10.23 9.67 -8.70
CA LEU A 178 -11.12 10.41 -9.58
C LEU A 178 -11.81 9.47 -10.55
N SER A 179 -13.14 9.51 -10.58
CA SER A 179 -13.92 8.95 -11.67
C SER A 179 -13.51 9.61 -12.99
N SER A 180 -13.53 8.86 -14.09
CA SER A 180 -13.16 9.38 -15.42
C SER A 180 -13.94 10.65 -15.79
N ALA A 181 -15.19 10.77 -15.36
CA ALA A 181 -16.06 11.94 -15.58
C ALA A 181 -15.63 13.20 -14.80
N LEU A 182 -14.92 13.05 -13.67
CA LEU A 182 -14.40 14.18 -12.88
C LEU A 182 -12.95 14.51 -13.22
N ARG A 183 -12.19 13.56 -13.80
CA ARG A 183 -10.84 13.83 -14.30
C ARG A 183 -10.86 14.91 -15.38
N SER A 184 -11.83 14.88 -16.29
CA SER A 184 -11.95 15.91 -17.32
C SER A 184 -12.21 17.29 -16.70
N SER A 185 -13.05 17.41 -15.68
CA SER A 185 -13.45 18.70 -15.11
C SER A 185 -12.54 19.27 -14.03
N LEU A 186 -11.72 18.46 -13.36
CA LEU A 186 -10.72 18.94 -12.39
C LEU A 186 -9.41 19.41 -13.04
N PHE A 187 -9.08 18.83 -14.21
CA PHE A 187 -7.90 19.19 -14.98
C PHE A 187 -8.20 20.12 -16.16
N ASP A 188 -9.47 20.51 -16.34
CA ASP A 188 -9.84 21.63 -17.19
C ASP A 188 -9.51 22.94 -16.46
N LEU A 189 -8.51 23.67 -16.95
CA LEU A 189 -8.06 24.94 -16.38
C LEU A 189 -9.16 26.03 -16.39
N ASP A 190 -10.24 25.81 -17.14
CA ASP A 190 -11.43 26.68 -17.22
C ASP A 190 -12.59 26.24 -16.30
N SER A 191 -12.42 25.19 -15.50
CA SER A 191 -13.46 24.71 -14.58
C SER A 191 -13.50 25.52 -13.27
N PRO A 192 -14.70 25.93 -12.79
CA PRO A 192 -14.84 26.67 -11.53
C PRO A 192 -14.39 25.90 -10.29
N PHE A 193 -14.22 24.57 -10.38
CA PHE A 193 -13.69 23.73 -9.29
C PHE A 193 -12.15 23.77 -9.19
N ALA A 194 -11.42 24.10 -10.26
CA ALA A 194 -9.95 24.23 -10.22
C ALA A 194 -9.49 25.38 -9.29
N ALA A 195 -10.36 26.37 -9.07
CA ALA A 195 -10.09 27.52 -8.21
C ALA A 195 -10.01 27.17 -6.70
N VAL A 196 -10.57 26.03 -6.27
CA VAL A 196 -10.57 25.60 -4.86
C VAL A 196 -9.22 25.02 -4.42
N LEU A 197 -8.36 24.61 -5.37
CA LEU A 197 -7.03 24.07 -5.10
C LEU A 197 -5.91 25.13 -5.09
N LYS A 198 -6.25 26.42 -5.10
CA LYS A 198 -5.24 27.48 -4.96
C LYS A 198 -4.62 27.44 -3.56
N PRO A 199 -3.30 27.21 -3.42
CA PRO A 199 -2.66 27.29 -2.11
C PRO A 199 -2.83 28.69 -1.53
N LEU A 200 -3.37 28.76 -0.31
CA LEU A 200 -3.54 30.02 0.40
C LEU A 200 -2.17 30.52 0.88
N ARG A 201 -1.68 31.54 0.15
CA ARG A 201 -0.55 32.46 0.39
C ARG A 201 0.87 31.99 0.01
N PRO A 202 1.66 32.89 -0.62
CA PRO A 202 3.09 32.71 -0.83
C PRO A 202 3.85 33.24 0.40
N GLY A 203 4.44 32.33 1.19
CA GLY A 203 5.23 32.70 2.37
C GLY A 203 6.21 31.59 2.74
N ARG A 204 7.39 31.63 2.11
CA ARG A 204 8.66 30.94 2.44
C ARG A 204 8.54 29.75 3.41
N CYS A 205 8.27 28.58 2.86
CA CYS A 205 8.81 27.32 3.38
C CYS A 205 9.46 26.60 2.20
N SER A 206 10.79 26.55 2.24
CA SER A 206 11.63 25.79 1.32
C SER A 206 11.44 24.31 1.61
N LEU A 207 10.45 23.69 0.98
CA LEU A 207 10.41 22.27 0.64
C LEU A 207 9.50 22.18 -0.59
N GLN A 208 10.14 21.80 -1.69
CA GLN A 208 9.62 21.86 -3.03
C GLN A 208 8.40 20.95 -3.17
N TRP A 209 7.30 21.58 -3.57
CA TRP A 209 6.03 20.95 -3.90
C TRP A 209 6.25 19.83 -4.92
N ALA A 210 6.00 18.59 -4.53
CA ALA A 210 5.82 17.46 -5.42
C ALA A 210 4.44 17.57 -6.12
N LEU A 211 4.24 18.66 -6.85
CA LEU A 211 3.36 18.71 -8.01
C LEU A 211 4.20 18.20 -9.17
N TRP A 212 4.21 16.88 -9.36
CA TRP A 212 4.42 16.16 -10.62
C TRP A 212 4.49 14.66 -10.31
N SER A 213 3.32 14.05 -10.08
CA SER A 213 3.14 12.63 -10.37
C SER A 213 2.85 12.53 -11.86
N SER A 214 3.91 12.27 -12.63
CA SER A 214 3.97 11.81 -14.02
C SER A 214 2.68 11.86 -14.85
N LEU A 215 2.66 12.79 -15.81
CA LEU A 215 2.21 12.43 -17.15
C LEU A 215 3.05 11.23 -17.65
N CYS A 216 2.42 10.36 -18.42
CA CYS A 216 2.96 9.17 -19.09
C CYS A 216 2.98 7.88 -18.27
N CYS A 217 1.88 7.13 -18.36
CA CYS A 217 1.97 5.74 -18.80
C CYS A 217 0.83 5.51 -19.82
N LEU A 218 1.21 5.72 -21.10
CA LEU A 218 0.53 5.50 -22.39
C LEU A 218 -0.92 5.96 -22.56
#